data_AF-A0A964XNK2-F1
#
_entry.id   AF-A0A964XNK2-F1
#
_cell.length_a   1.000
_cell.length_b   1.000
_cell.length_c   1.000
_cell.angle_alpha   90.00
_cell.angle_beta   90.00
_cell.angle_gamma   90.00
#
_symmetry.space_group_name_H-M   'P 1'
#
loop_
_entity.id
_entity.type
_entity.pdbx_description
1 polymer ?
#
loop_
_entity_poly.entity_id
_entity_poly.type
_entity_poly.pdbx_seq_one_letter_code
_entity_poly.pdbx_strand_id
1 'polypeptide(L)'
;MSSEETHEGPRRRPRFAVASVAAAVLLAGGGGAYVAANASGDGGSGAGSPTADGTPPPLTLDDPERSVAPGEPAPGGVRYRAGGELPDGPDSAAVYRVRGAVSASQVAVLARALDVSGTPRTEGTEWKVGRAGEGPVLTVGKEAPGTWSFRAHSGGTDNCLKGRSCGASGADGSSGIATAEGSGAGPVDERAAKKAAAPVLEAVGQRGAALDASQTLGAVRVVNADPKVGALPTYGWSTGVQVGSDGQVVGGSGQLTKPVKGDTYPVVGAEKAIGLLNKAGSGG
;
A
#
# COMPACT_ATOMS: atom_id res chain seq x y z
N MET A 1 -39.82 59.78 24.28
CA MET A 1 -40.28 59.63 22.89
C MET A 1 -39.06 59.89 22.04
N SER A 2 -38.27 58.84 21.78
CA SER A 2 -38.30 58.05 20.52
C SER A 2 -37.71 58.87 19.37
N SER A 3 -36.42 58.62 19.08
CA SER A 3 -35.94 58.07 17.80
C SER A 3 -35.55 59.25 16.86
N GLU A 4 -34.56 59.25 15.98
CA GLU A 4 -34.00 58.29 15.01
C GLU A 4 -32.51 58.69 14.81
N GLU A 5 -31.53 57.80 14.76
CA GLU A 5 -31.15 56.88 13.68
C GLU A 5 -30.96 57.49 12.27
N THR A 6 -29.68 57.64 11.91
CA THR A 6 -29.01 56.93 10.81
C THR A 6 -29.23 57.38 9.35
N HIS A 7 -28.15 57.99 8.83
CA HIS A 7 -27.45 57.72 7.56
C HIS A 7 -28.05 58.16 6.22
N GLU A 8 -27.41 59.19 5.67
CA GLU A 8 -27.56 59.67 4.30
C GLU A 8 -26.34 59.27 3.46
N GLY A 9 -26.57 58.77 2.24
CA GLY A 9 -25.56 58.71 1.19
C GLY A 9 -25.63 57.51 0.23
N PRO A 10 -26.28 57.64 -0.94
CA PRO A 10 -26.34 56.58 -1.95
C PRO A 10 -25.15 56.67 -2.92
N ARG A 11 -24.51 55.52 -3.23
CA ARG A 11 -23.64 55.38 -4.40
C ARG A 11 -24.20 54.30 -5.33
N ARG A 12 -24.47 54.70 -6.58
CA ARG A 12 -24.95 53.85 -7.67
C ARG A 12 -23.80 53.27 -8.51
N ARG A 13 -24.11 52.09 -9.07
CA ARG A 13 -23.71 51.45 -10.35
C ARG A 13 -22.67 50.32 -10.23
N PRO A 14 -22.67 49.31 -11.14
CA PRO A 14 -23.71 48.84 -12.08
C PRO A 14 -24.04 47.34 -11.93
N ARG A 15 -25.23 46.96 -12.39
CA ARG A 15 -25.68 45.57 -12.53
C ARG A 15 -25.07 44.97 -13.80
N PHE A 16 -24.21 43.97 -13.65
CA PHE A 16 -23.88 43.05 -14.73
C PHE A 16 -24.63 41.75 -14.52
N ALA A 17 -25.39 41.36 -15.55
CA ALA A 17 -26.09 40.10 -15.63
C ALA A 17 -25.08 38.95 -15.59
N VAL A 18 -25.21 38.05 -14.62
CA VAL A 18 -24.52 36.76 -14.67
C VAL A 18 -25.49 35.80 -15.34
N ALA A 19 -25.23 35.57 -16.63
CA ALA A 19 -25.88 34.54 -17.42
C ALA A 19 -25.49 33.17 -16.85
N SER A 20 -26.49 32.38 -16.51
CA SER A 20 -26.37 30.96 -16.18
C SER A 20 -25.78 30.20 -17.36
N VAL A 21 -24.56 29.66 -17.22
CA VAL A 21 -24.04 28.64 -18.13
C VAL A 21 -24.15 27.30 -17.42
N ALA A 22 -25.18 26.54 -17.79
CA ALA A 22 -25.28 25.12 -17.47
C ALA A 22 -24.25 24.36 -18.33
N ALA A 23 -23.12 23.98 -17.74
CA ALA A 23 -22.19 23.04 -18.36
C ALA A 23 -22.67 21.61 -18.06
N ALA A 24 -23.47 21.07 -18.97
CA ALA A 24 -23.71 19.63 -19.05
C ALA A 24 -22.45 18.97 -19.64
N VAL A 25 -21.72 18.19 -18.83
CA VAL A 25 -20.64 17.34 -19.33
C VAL A 25 -21.21 15.94 -19.56
N LEU A 26 -21.63 15.71 -20.80
CA LEU A 26 -21.79 14.38 -21.38
C LEU A 26 -20.39 13.82 -21.67
N LEU A 27 -19.87 12.95 -20.80
CA LEU A 27 -18.75 12.07 -21.14
C LEU A 27 -19.31 10.74 -21.66
N ALA A 28 -19.65 10.74 -22.94
CA ALA A 28 -19.66 9.53 -23.76
C ALA A 28 -18.30 9.43 -24.46
N GLY A 29 -17.73 8.23 -24.47
CA GLY A 29 -16.70 7.85 -25.44
C GLY A 29 -15.27 7.90 -24.92
N GLY A 30 -14.86 6.83 -24.23
CA GLY A 30 -13.46 6.39 -24.27
C GLY A 30 -13.14 5.95 -25.70
N GLY A 31 -12.59 6.86 -26.49
CA GLY A 31 -12.01 6.58 -27.80
C GLY A 31 -10.57 6.13 -27.61
N GLY A 32 -10.35 4.81 -27.56
CA GLY A 32 -9.03 4.22 -27.69
C GLY A 32 -8.46 4.52 -29.07
N ALA A 33 -7.19 4.94 -29.12
CA ALA A 33 -6.46 5.03 -30.36
C ALA A 33 -6.25 3.62 -30.92
N TYR A 34 -6.96 3.32 -32.00
CA TYR A 34 -6.66 2.23 -32.91
C TYR A 34 -5.39 2.57 -33.68
N VAL A 35 -4.35 1.76 -33.58
CA VAL A 35 -3.37 1.63 -34.66
C VAL A 35 -3.65 0.27 -35.30
N ALA A 36 -4.21 0.33 -36.50
CA ALA A 36 -4.38 -0.83 -37.37
C ALA A 36 -3.04 -1.12 -38.07
N ALA A 37 -2.46 -2.29 -37.81
CA ALA A 37 -1.64 -2.99 -38.78
C ALA A 37 -2.45 -4.20 -39.26
N ASN A 38 -2.96 -4.11 -40.49
CA ASN A 38 -3.72 -5.18 -41.12
C ASN A 38 -2.77 -6.33 -41.51
N ALA A 39 -3.06 -7.54 -41.05
CA ALA A 39 -2.98 -8.77 -41.84
C ALA A 39 -3.69 -9.93 -41.10
N SER A 40 -4.97 -10.12 -41.44
CA SER A 40 -5.69 -11.41 -41.56
C SER A 40 -5.50 -12.50 -40.49
N GLY A 41 -6.57 -12.79 -39.73
CA GLY A 41 -6.75 -14.07 -39.04
C GLY A 41 -7.72 -14.03 -37.86
N ASP A 42 -8.94 -14.48 -38.11
CA ASP A 42 -10.05 -14.91 -37.24
C ASP A 42 -9.88 -14.99 -35.69
N GLY A 43 -10.83 -14.37 -34.97
CA GLY A 43 -11.58 -15.00 -33.87
C GLY A 43 -10.98 -15.17 -32.47
N GLY A 44 -11.44 -14.36 -31.50
CA GLY A 44 -11.69 -14.82 -30.13
C GLY A 44 -10.89 -14.15 -29.00
N SER A 45 -11.53 -13.17 -28.32
CA SER A 45 -11.11 -12.70 -27.01
C SER A 45 -11.36 -13.76 -25.94
N GLY A 46 -10.37 -14.63 -25.74
CA GLY A 46 -10.27 -15.56 -24.62
C GLY A 46 -8.86 -15.49 -24.05
N ALA A 47 -8.70 -15.75 -22.75
CA ALA A 47 -7.39 -16.01 -22.17
C ALA A 47 -6.66 -17.01 -23.08
N GLY A 48 -5.54 -16.59 -23.66
CA GLY A 48 -4.87 -17.36 -24.71
C GLY A 48 -4.67 -18.80 -24.27
N SER A 49 -5.40 -19.70 -24.93
CA SER A 49 -5.22 -21.15 -24.75
C SER A 49 -3.75 -21.49 -25.06
N PRO A 50 -3.18 -22.51 -24.41
CA PRO A 50 -1.87 -23.02 -24.79
C PRO A 50 -1.84 -23.20 -26.31
N THR A 51 -0.73 -22.83 -26.95
CA THR A 51 -0.46 -23.26 -28.32
C THR A 51 -0.59 -24.78 -28.40
N ALA A 52 -0.89 -25.34 -29.58
CA ALA A 52 -1.06 -26.79 -29.74
C ALA A 52 0.14 -27.61 -29.20
N ASP A 53 1.31 -26.97 -29.08
CA ASP A 53 2.56 -27.54 -28.56
C ASP A 53 2.76 -27.33 -27.04
N GLY A 54 1.79 -26.78 -26.31
CA GLY A 54 1.85 -26.56 -24.86
C GLY A 54 2.71 -25.37 -24.42
N THR A 55 3.17 -24.52 -25.35
CA THR A 55 3.95 -23.31 -25.04
C THR A 55 3.02 -22.21 -24.53
N PRO A 56 3.29 -21.60 -23.35
CA PRO A 56 2.47 -20.53 -22.79
C PRO A 56 2.60 -19.23 -23.61
N PRO A 57 1.58 -18.35 -23.59
CA PRO A 57 1.63 -17.07 -24.31
C PRO A 57 2.76 -16.19 -23.77
N PRO A 58 3.36 -15.29 -24.60
CA PRO A 58 4.44 -14.41 -24.15
C PRO A 58 4.11 -13.66 -22.87
N LEU A 59 5.06 -13.62 -21.93
CA LEU A 59 4.90 -12.91 -20.67
C LEU A 59 5.53 -11.53 -20.77
N THR A 60 4.70 -10.50 -20.77
CA THR A 60 5.16 -9.11 -20.70
C THR A 60 5.57 -8.79 -19.25
N LEU A 61 6.86 -8.92 -18.93
CA LEU A 61 7.41 -8.59 -17.61
C LEU A 61 7.94 -7.16 -17.52
N ASP A 62 8.24 -6.54 -18.67
CA ASP A 62 8.87 -5.23 -18.76
C ASP A 62 8.04 -4.29 -19.63
N ASP A 63 7.81 -3.08 -19.10
CA ASP A 63 7.44 -1.92 -19.91
C ASP A 63 8.74 -1.28 -20.41
N PRO A 64 9.02 -1.29 -21.73
CA PRO A 64 10.26 -0.75 -22.29
C PRO A 64 10.38 0.78 -22.16
N GLU A 65 9.36 1.48 -21.66
CA GLU A 65 9.31 2.94 -21.51
C GLU A 65 10.23 3.50 -20.40
N ARG A 66 10.91 2.65 -19.60
CA ARG A 66 11.99 3.10 -18.70
C ARG A 66 13.30 3.40 -19.44
N SER A 67 13.20 4.06 -20.59
CA SER A 67 14.36 4.63 -21.26
C SER A 67 14.88 5.81 -20.45
N VAL A 68 16.18 5.78 -20.15
CA VAL A 68 16.90 6.95 -19.60
C VAL A 68 16.76 8.07 -20.62
N ALA A 69 16.29 9.24 -20.21
CA ALA A 69 16.15 10.36 -21.12
C ALA A 69 17.52 10.72 -21.72
N PRO A 70 17.62 11.11 -23.01
CA PRO A 70 18.88 11.55 -23.58
C PRO A 70 19.53 12.66 -22.74
N GLY A 71 20.68 12.37 -22.12
CA GLY A 71 21.43 13.31 -21.28
C GLY A 71 21.39 13.04 -19.76
N GLU A 72 20.55 12.13 -19.27
CA GLU A 72 20.73 11.59 -17.91
C GLU A 72 21.89 10.58 -17.92
N PRO A 73 22.83 10.65 -16.96
CA PRO A 73 23.81 9.58 -16.80
C PRO A 73 23.03 8.27 -16.57
N ALA A 74 23.25 7.29 -17.44
CA ALA A 74 22.72 5.95 -17.22
C ALA A 74 23.14 5.51 -15.80
N PRO A 75 22.23 4.93 -14.99
CA PRO A 75 22.60 4.36 -13.69
C PRO A 75 23.46 3.12 -13.93
N GLY A 76 24.73 3.35 -14.26
CA GLY A 76 25.71 2.35 -14.65
C GLY A 76 26.99 2.61 -13.87
N GLY A 77 27.49 1.57 -13.20
CA GLY A 77 28.72 1.66 -12.40
C GLY A 77 28.84 0.56 -11.36
N VAL A 78 27.71 -0.03 -10.95
CA VAL A 78 27.72 -1.17 -10.03
C VAL A 78 27.85 -2.46 -10.84
N ARG A 79 29.00 -3.14 -10.68
CA ARG A 79 29.18 -4.51 -11.15
C ARG A 79 28.83 -5.46 -10.01
N TYR A 80 27.78 -6.23 -10.20
CA TYR A 80 27.34 -7.26 -9.27
C TYR A 80 28.24 -8.49 -9.38
N ARG A 81 28.63 -9.03 -8.24
CA ARG A 81 29.34 -10.31 -8.11
C ARG A 81 28.65 -11.11 -7.02
N ALA A 82 28.53 -12.43 -7.24
CA ALA A 82 28.08 -13.34 -6.20
C ALA A 82 29.05 -13.29 -4.99
N GLY A 83 28.52 -13.02 -3.80
CA GLY A 83 29.29 -13.03 -2.56
C GLY A 83 29.58 -14.43 -2.02
N GLY A 84 29.02 -15.47 -2.65
CA GLY A 84 29.13 -16.86 -2.24
C GLY A 84 28.56 -17.78 -3.31
N GLU A 85 28.34 -19.04 -2.94
CA GLU A 85 27.71 -20.03 -3.82
C GLU A 85 26.30 -19.58 -4.23
N LEU A 86 26.00 -19.72 -5.51
CA LEU A 86 24.71 -19.32 -6.06
C LEU A 86 23.70 -20.44 -5.86
N PRO A 87 22.45 -20.13 -5.48
CA PRO A 87 21.44 -21.16 -5.29
C PRO A 87 21.06 -21.79 -6.64
N ASP A 88 20.84 -23.10 -6.61
CA ASP A 88 20.12 -23.78 -7.68
C ASP A 88 18.67 -23.29 -7.71
N GLY A 89 18.23 -22.86 -8.88
CA GLY A 89 16.84 -22.50 -9.16
C GLY A 89 16.13 -23.61 -9.93
N PRO A 90 14.79 -23.64 -9.93
CA PRO A 90 14.07 -24.56 -10.81
C PRO A 90 14.33 -24.20 -12.28
N ASP A 91 14.16 -25.14 -13.21
CA ASP A 91 14.25 -24.84 -14.65
C ASP A 91 13.06 -23.98 -15.15
N SER A 92 11.95 -24.02 -14.41
CA SER A 92 10.74 -23.27 -14.73
C SER A 92 9.99 -22.85 -13.47
N ALA A 93 9.24 -21.75 -13.56
CA ALA A 93 8.42 -21.23 -12.47
C ALA A 93 7.05 -20.77 -12.97
N ALA A 94 6.03 -20.96 -12.14
CA ALA A 94 4.68 -20.50 -12.43
C ALA A 94 4.52 -19.01 -12.13
N VAL A 95 3.83 -18.29 -13.00
CA VAL A 95 3.36 -16.93 -12.74
C VAL A 95 2.14 -17.03 -11.84
N TYR A 96 2.13 -16.29 -10.74
CA TYR A 96 0.95 -16.19 -9.87
C TYR A 96 0.23 -14.88 -10.16
N ARG A 97 -1.04 -14.98 -10.57
CA ARG A 97 -1.87 -13.82 -10.91
C ARG A 97 -2.89 -13.58 -9.81
N VAL A 98 -3.16 -12.31 -9.57
CA VAL A 98 -4.12 -11.88 -8.56
C VAL A 98 -5.31 -11.30 -9.30
N ARG A 99 -6.48 -11.91 -9.12
CA ARG A 99 -7.68 -11.65 -9.92
C ARG A 99 -8.93 -11.76 -9.07
N GLY A 100 -10.04 -11.23 -9.59
CA GLY A 100 -11.34 -11.30 -8.96
C GLY A 100 -11.63 -10.08 -8.07
N ALA A 101 -12.69 -10.21 -7.27
CA ALA A 101 -13.15 -9.17 -6.38
C ALA A 101 -13.11 -9.65 -4.92
N VAL A 102 -12.86 -8.71 -4.02
CA VAL A 102 -12.98 -8.89 -2.58
C VAL A 102 -14.46 -8.85 -2.20
N SER A 103 -14.92 -9.91 -1.55
CA SER A 103 -16.28 -9.99 -1.03
C SER A 103 -16.43 -9.27 0.31
N ALA A 104 -17.65 -8.79 0.60
CA ALA A 104 -17.97 -8.20 1.90
C ALA A 104 -17.70 -9.17 3.07
N SER A 105 -17.85 -10.48 2.87
CA SER A 105 -17.58 -11.48 3.91
C SER A 105 -16.09 -11.56 4.26
N GLN A 106 -15.19 -11.49 3.27
CA GLN A 106 -13.74 -11.42 3.51
C GLN A 106 -13.38 -10.16 4.31
N VAL A 107 -13.97 -9.01 3.95
CA VAL A 107 -13.76 -7.75 4.69
C VAL A 107 -14.29 -7.86 6.12
N ALA A 108 -15.45 -8.49 6.32
CA ALA A 108 -16.02 -8.68 7.65
C ALA A 108 -15.16 -9.60 8.54
N VAL A 109 -14.51 -10.62 7.98
CA VAL A 109 -13.55 -11.46 8.71
C VAL A 109 -12.34 -10.65 9.16
N LEU A 110 -11.75 -9.85 8.25
CA LEU A 110 -10.61 -8.98 8.57
C LEU A 110 -10.98 -7.91 9.60
N ALA A 111 -12.15 -7.28 9.46
CA ALA A 111 -12.65 -6.28 10.41
C ALA A 111 -12.79 -6.85 11.83
N ARG A 112 -13.32 -8.07 11.97
CA ARG A 112 -13.41 -8.75 13.28
C ARG A 112 -12.04 -9.05 13.88
N ALA A 113 -11.07 -9.46 13.06
CA ALA A 113 -9.70 -9.72 13.53
C ALA A 113 -8.98 -8.44 13.99
N LEU A 114 -9.39 -7.28 13.48
CA LEU A 114 -8.87 -5.95 13.82
C LEU A 114 -9.74 -5.20 14.85
N ASP A 115 -10.75 -5.87 15.43
CA ASP A 115 -11.72 -5.29 16.36
C ASP A 115 -12.44 -4.02 15.84
N VAL A 116 -12.66 -3.96 14.52
CA VAL A 116 -13.41 -2.87 13.89
C VAL A 116 -14.89 -3.20 13.88
N SER A 117 -15.66 -2.47 14.68
CA SER A 117 -17.10 -2.61 14.75
C SER A 117 -17.80 -2.07 13.50
N GLY A 118 -18.89 -2.73 13.11
CA GLY A 118 -19.77 -2.34 12.00
C GLY A 118 -19.76 -3.29 10.82
N THR A 119 -20.60 -2.99 9.83
CA THR A 119 -20.72 -3.77 8.60
C THR A 119 -19.90 -3.15 7.47
N PRO A 120 -19.28 -3.96 6.58
CA PRO A 120 -18.64 -3.46 5.37
C PRO A 120 -19.62 -2.70 4.49
N ARG A 121 -19.26 -1.45 4.18
CA ARG A 121 -20.01 -0.56 3.30
C ARG A 121 -19.19 -0.29 2.06
N THR A 122 -19.87 -0.12 0.94
CA THR A 122 -19.24 0.35 -0.30
C THR A 122 -19.01 1.86 -0.22
N GLU A 123 -17.80 2.30 -0.53
CA GLU A 123 -17.44 3.70 -0.75
C GLU A 123 -16.55 3.77 -2.01
N GLY A 124 -17.12 4.17 -3.15
CA GLY A 124 -16.42 4.13 -4.43
C GLY A 124 -15.91 2.72 -4.80
N THR A 125 -14.60 2.62 -5.07
CA THR A 125 -13.88 1.38 -5.40
C THR A 125 -13.43 0.59 -4.16
N GLU A 126 -13.84 1.00 -2.97
CA GLU A 126 -13.39 0.43 -1.70
C GLU A 126 -14.56 -0.10 -0.86
N TRP A 127 -14.23 -1.07 -0.01
CA TRP A 127 -14.98 -1.43 1.17
C TRP A 127 -14.46 -0.66 2.38
N LYS A 128 -15.37 -0.20 3.23
CA LYS A 128 -15.04 0.51 4.47
C LYS A 128 -15.80 -0.05 5.66
N VAL A 129 -15.10 -0.22 6.77
CA VAL A 129 -15.66 -0.59 8.07
C VAL A 129 -15.21 0.45 9.11
N GLY A 130 -16.09 0.81 10.04
CA GLY A 130 -15.87 1.91 10.97
C GLY A 130 -16.21 3.28 10.38
N ARG A 131 -15.77 4.35 11.06
CA ARG A 131 -15.99 5.73 10.64
C ARG A 131 -14.75 6.57 10.94
N ALA A 132 -14.23 7.22 9.90
CA ALA A 132 -13.06 8.08 10.02
C ALA A 132 -13.33 9.21 11.02
N GLY A 133 -12.35 9.45 11.91
CA GLY A 133 -12.46 10.45 12.97
C GLY A 133 -13.26 10.03 14.20
N GLU A 134 -13.93 8.88 14.18
CA GLU A 134 -14.80 8.39 15.28
C GLU A 134 -14.37 7.03 15.82
N GLY A 135 -13.19 6.53 15.43
CA GLY A 135 -12.71 5.23 15.87
C GLY A 135 -11.83 4.52 14.84
N PRO A 136 -11.56 3.22 15.07
CA PRO A 136 -10.82 2.40 14.13
C PRO A 136 -11.50 2.38 12.76
N VAL A 137 -10.68 2.42 11.71
CA VAL A 137 -11.16 2.36 10.32
C VAL A 137 -10.36 1.32 9.55
N LEU A 138 -11.09 0.47 8.83
CA LEU A 138 -10.55 -0.47 7.87
C LEU A 138 -11.03 -0.07 6.47
N THR A 139 -10.09 0.08 5.55
CA THR A 139 -10.35 0.31 4.12
C THR A 139 -9.76 -0.84 3.32
N VAL A 140 -10.49 -1.36 2.35
CA VAL A 140 -10.08 -2.48 1.48
C VAL A 140 -10.49 -2.22 0.04
N GLY A 141 -9.57 -2.32 -0.92
CA GLY A 141 -9.91 -2.28 -2.34
C GLY A 141 -10.88 -3.40 -2.73
N LYS A 142 -11.91 -3.09 -3.55
CA LYS A 142 -12.87 -4.10 -4.02
C LYS A 142 -12.29 -5.06 -5.04
N GLU A 143 -11.32 -4.60 -5.81
CA GLU A 143 -10.66 -5.40 -6.83
C GLU A 143 -9.40 -6.03 -6.27
N ALA A 144 -9.07 -7.22 -6.78
CA ALA A 144 -7.80 -7.86 -6.47
C ALA A 144 -6.64 -6.91 -6.84
N PRO A 145 -5.62 -6.75 -5.97
CA PRO A 145 -5.25 -7.65 -4.88
C PRO A 145 -5.97 -7.44 -3.54
N GLY A 146 -6.91 -6.50 -3.48
CA GLY A 146 -7.62 -6.20 -2.26
C GLY A 146 -6.71 -5.52 -1.24
N THR A 147 -5.91 -4.55 -1.69
CA THR A 147 -5.03 -3.77 -0.81
C THR A 147 -5.86 -3.21 0.33
N TRP A 148 -5.43 -3.49 1.56
CA TRP A 148 -6.12 -3.02 2.74
C TRP A 148 -5.21 -2.18 3.61
N SER A 149 -5.83 -1.26 4.34
CA SER A 149 -5.16 -0.48 5.38
C SER A 149 -6.08 -0.36 6.59
N PHE A 150 -5.47 -0.45 7.76
CA PHE A 150 -6.12 -0.29 9.04
C PHE A 150 -5.39 0.77 9.85
N ARG A 151 -6.17 1.60 10.52
CA ARG A 151 -5.68 2.49 11.56
C ARG A 151 -6.65 2.42 12.73
N ALA A 152 -6.14 2.08 13.90
CA ALA A 152 -6.83 2.42 15.13
C ALA A 152 -6.86 3.96 15.20
N HIS A 153 -7.95 4.54 15.71
CA HIS A 153 -7.93 5.95 16.01
C HIS A 153 -6.84 6.17 17.05
N SER A 154 -5.74 6.82 16.66
CA SER A 154 -4.89 7.46 17.64
C SER A 154 -5.75 8.55 18.25
N GLY A 155 -6.34 8.26 19.41
CA GLY A 155 -6.77 9.31 20.30
C GLY A 155 -5.54 10.14 20.59
N GLY A 156 -5.30 11.15 19.76
CA GLY A 156 -4.44 12.26 20.09
C GLY A 156 -5.18 13.00 21.18
N THR A 157 -5.15 12.46 22.40
CA THR A 157 -5.13 13.35 23.54
C THR A 157 -3.95 14.25 23.25
N ASP A 158 -4.22 15.55 23.17
CA ASP A 158 -3.24 16.62 23.09
C ASP A 158 -2.38 16.56 24.36
N ASN A 159 -1.55 15.52 24.44
CA ASN A 159 -0.54 15.25 25.45
C ASN A 159 0.78 15.85 24.96
N CYS A 160 0.71 16.85 24.09
CA CYS A 160 1.66 17.94 24.19
C CYS A 160 1.64 18.34 25.66
N LEU A 161 2.65 17.89 26.41
CA LEU A 161 2.94 18.48 27.71
C LEU A 161 2.90 19.97 27.42
N LYS A 162 1.95 20.68 28.02
CA LYS A 162 1.90 22.14 27.97
C LYS A 162 3.17 22.59 28.67
N GLY A 163 4.26 22.60 27.92
CA GLY A 163 5.54 23.10 28.34
C GLY A 163 5.29 24.51 28.81
N ARG A 164 5.84 24.82 29.98
CA ARG A 164 5.83 26.19 30.49
C ARG A 164 6.36 27.06 29.35
N SER A 165 5.57 28.04 28.91
CA SER A 165 5.97 29.02 27.90
C SER A 165 7.37 29.52 28.27
N CYS A 166 8.32 29.46 27.33
CA CYS A 166 9.70 29.84 27.56
C CYS A 166 9.76 31.24 28.21
N GLY A 167 10.02 31.26 29.51
CA GLY A 167 10.45 32.44 30.23
C GLY A 167 11.90 32.68 29.86
N ALA A 168 12.20 33.87 29.38
CA ALA A 168 13.55 34.38 29.25
C ALA A 168 14.26 34.41 30.62
N SER A 169 15.59 34.29 30.60
CA SER A 169 16.54 34.21 31.73
C SER A 169 16.79 32.77 32.19
N GLY A 170 17.99 32.23 32.19
CA GLY A 170 19.34 32.70 31.91
C GLY A 170 20.25 31.47 32.10
N ALA A 171 21.54 31.63 31.81
CA ALA A 171 22.62 30.71 32.21
C ALA A 171 22.35 30.16 33.63
N ASP A 172 22.55 28.87 33.93
CA ASP A 172 23.82 28.31 34.42
C ASP A 172 23.69 26.78 34.58
N GLY A 173 24.77 26.03 34.34
CA GLY A 173 25.18 24.88 35.15
C GLY A 173 24.26 23.65 35.31
N SER A 174 24.57 22.60 34.55
CA SER A 174 24.47 21.17 34.90
C SER A 174 23.42 20.75 35.95
N SER A 175 22.33 20.13 35.51
CA SER A 175 21.59 19.14 36.29
C SER A 175 20.71 18.30 35.39
N GLY A 176 21.09 17.03 35.25
CA GLY A 176 20.25 15.93 34.80
C GLY A 176 19.67 16.08 33.40
N ILE A 177 20.06 15.17 32.50
CA ILE A 177 19.05 14.59 31.62
C ILE A 177 18.05 13.95 32.58
N ALA A 178 17.06 14.73 33.02
CA ALA A 178 15.80 14.17 33.44
C ALA A 178 15.34 13.46 32.18
N THR A 179 15.58 12.15 32.15
CA THR A 179 14.70 11.23 31.47
C THR A 179 13.32 11.70 31.88
N ALA A 180 12.65 12.41 30.98
CA ALA A 180 11.22 12.48 31.04
C ALA A 180 10.79 11.03 30.91
N GLU A 181 10.70 10.34 32.05
CA GLU A 181 9.91 9.15 32.25
C GLU A 181 8.46 9.60 32.05
N GLY A 182 8.14 9.95 30.81
CA GLY A 182 6.83 9.72 30.28
C GLY A 182 6.62 8.23 30.47
N SER A 183 5.78 7.89 31.43
CA SER A 183 5.26 6.55 31.64
C SER A 183 4.54 6.12 30.36
N GLY A 184 5.30 5.67 29.38
CA GLY A 184 4.85 5.03 28.17
C GLY A 184 5.70 3.79 28.06
N ALA A 185 5.14 2.65 28.45
CA ALA A 185 5.82 1.38 28.32
C ALA A 185 6.44 1.28 26.92
N GLY A 186 7.69 0.83 26.85
CA GLY A 186 8.35 0.56 25.58
C GLY A 186 7.52 -0.41 24.71
N PRO A 187 7.92 -0.61 23.45
CA PRO A 187 7.22 -1.58 22.60
C PRO A 187 7.17 -2.94 23.32
N VAL A 188 6.01 -3.60 23.24
CA VAL A 188 5.85 -4.98 23.74
C VAL A 188 6.96 -5.88 23.18
N ASP A 189 7.26 -7.00 23.82
CA ASP A 189 8.25 -7.94 23.26
C ASP A 189 7.77 -8.58 21.94
N GLU A 190 8.69 -9.19 21.18
CA GLU A 190 8.36 -9.82 19.88
C GLU A 190 7.29 -10.90 19.98
N ARG A 191 7.32 -11.70 21.04
CA ARG A 191 6.41 -12.82 21.20
C ARG A 191 4.99 -12.31 21.47
N ALA A 192 4.86 -11.28 22.29
CA ALA A 192 3.60 -10.59 22.54
C ALA A 192 3.06 -9.95 21.26
N ALA A 193 3.89 -9.24 20.48
CA ALA A 193 3.46 -8.66 19.21
C ALA A 193 3.03 -9.72 18.18
N LYS A 194 3.81 -10.79 18.01
CA LYS A 194 3.46 -11.92 17.12
C LYS A 194 2.14 -12.58 17.53
N LYS A 195 1.89 -12.71 18.84
CA LYS A 195 0.62 -13.22 19.37
C LYS A 195 -0.55 -12.28 19.06
N ALA A 196 -0.36 -10.97 19.24
CA ALA A 196 -1.38 -9.96 18.93
C ALA A 196 -1.70 -9.89 17.43
N ALA A 197 -0.71 -10.06 16.56
CA ALA A 197 -0.89 -10.05 15.11
C ALA A 197 -1.54 -11.34 14.55
N ALA A 198 -1.48 -12.46 15.29
CA ALA A 198 -1.90 -13.77 14.79
C ALA A 198 -3.35 -13.82 14.24
N PRO A 199 -4.37 -13.22 14.88
CA PRO A 199 -5.73 -13.22 14.33
C PRO A 199 -5.84 -12.48 13.00
N VAL A 200 -5.12 -11.37 12.85
CA VAL A 200 -5.08 -10.58 11.61
C VAL A 200 -4.43 -11.40 10.50
N LEU A 201 -3.30 -12.05 10.80
CA LEU A 201 -2.59 -12.92 9.85
C LEU A 201 -3.41 -14.14 9.45
N GLU A 202 -4.21 -14.70 10.35
CA GLU A 202 -5.15 -15.76 10.02
C GLU A 202 -6.26 -15.27 9.08
N ALA A 203 -6.83 -14.09 9.35
CA ALA A 203 -7.88 -13.49 8.52
C ALA A 203 -7.44 -13.21 7.08
N VAL A 204 -6.16 -12.88 6.86
CA VAL A 204 -5.59 -12.68 5.53
C VAL A 204 -4.95 -13.95 4.93
N GLY A 205 -5.07 -15.10 5.61
CA GLY A 205 -4.59 -16.39 5.12
C GLY A 205 -3.07 -16.60 5.19
N GLN A 206 -2.39 -15.90 6.10
CA GLN A 206 -0.93 -15.86 6.25
C GLN A 206 -0.41 -16.42 7.58
N ARG A 207 -1.20 -17.25 8.28
CA ARG A 207 -0.80 -17.88 9.56
C ARG A 207 0.54 -18.63 9.50
N GLY A 208 0.92 -19.17 8.34
CA GLY A 208 2.19 -19.90 8.13
C GLY A 208 3.32 -19.06 7.52
N ALA A 209 3.15 -17.75 7.38
CA ALA A 209 4.19 -16.87 6.88
C ALA A 209 5.37 -16.75 7.86
N ALA A 210 6.57 -16.50 7.34
CA ALA A 210 7.70 -16.14 8.18
C ALA A 210 7.44 -14.77 8.81
N LEU A 211 7.71 -14.62 10.11
CA LEU A 211 7.42 -13.39 10.85
C LEU A 211 8.70 -12.72 11.34
N ASP A 212 8.90 -11.47 10.96
CA ASP A 212 9.88 -10.56 11.55
C ASP A 212 9.19 -9.54 12.44
N ALA A 213 9.66 -9.41 13.67
CA ALA A 213 9.15 -8.43 14.64
C ALA A 213 10.28 -7.60 15.28
N SER A 214 11.43 -7.55 14.62
CA SER A 214 12.62 -6.82 15.08
C SER A 214 12.44 -5.30 15.04
N GLN A 215 11.54 -4.80 14.18
CA GLN A 215 11.34 -3.39 13.94
C GLN A 215 10.41 -2.73 14.97
N THR A 216 10.78 -1.52 15.40
CA THR A 216 9.98 -0.69 16.32
C THR A 216 9.90 0.75 15.83
N LEU A 217 8.75 1.39 16.02
CA LEU A 217 8.48 2.79 15.75
C LEU A 217 8.02 3.44 17.06
N GLY A 218 8.98 3.96 17.84
CA GLY A 218 8.70 4.43 19.20
C GLY A 218 8.16 3.28 20.08
N ALA A 219 6.99 3.46 20.67
CA ALA A 219 6.32 2.46 21.51
C ALA A 219 5.54 1.40 20.70
N VAL A 220 5.56 1.47 19.36
CA VAL A 220 4.86 0.54 18.47
C VAL A 220 5.85 -0.50 17.94
N ARG A 221 5.53 -1.78 18.07
CA ARG A 221 6.27 -2.87 17.38
C ARG A 221 5.61 -3.20 16.05
N VAL A 222 6.42 -3.41 15.02
CA VAL A 222 5.94 -3.84 13.70
C VAL A 222 6.18 -5.33 13.54
N VAL A 223 5.15 -6.07 13.13
CA VAL A 223 5.22 -7.48 12.75
C VAL A 223 5.02 -7.56 11.24
N ASN A 224 6.08 -7.92 10.51
CA ASN A 224 6.02 -8.19 9.08
C ASN A 224 5.86 -9.69 8.86
N ALA A 225 4.89 -10.06 8.04
CA ALA A 225 4.66 -11.41 7.58
C ALA A 225 5.02 -11.53 6.10
N ASP A 226 5.95 -12.42 5.78
CA ASP A 226 6.41 -12.70 4.42
C ASP A 226 5.81 -14.03 3.94
N PRO A 227 4.69 -13.99 3.20
CA PRO A 227 4.06 -15.22 2.74
C PRO A 227 4.85 -15.84 1.60
N LYS A 228 4.81 -17.17 1.53
CA LYS A 228 5.29 -17.91 0.36
C LYS A 228 4.16 -18.09 -0.65
N VAL A 229 4.47 -17.93 -1.92
CA VAL A 229 3.56 -18.20 -3.04
C VAL A 229 4.19 -19.28 -3.88
N GLY A 230 3.53 -20.43 -4.01
CA GLY A 230 4.11 -21.58 -4.69
C GLY A 230 5.39 -22.13 -4.04
N ALA A 231 5.46 -22.06 -2.70
CA ALA A 231 6.66 -22.37 -1.88
C ALA A 231 7.86 -21.42 -2.06
N LEU A 232 7.75 -20.39 -2.91
CA LEU A 232 8.78 -19.38 -3.10
C LEU A 232 8.54 -18.15 -2.19
N PRO A 233 9.61 -17.53 -1.67
CA PRO A 233 9.49 -16.25 -0.97
C PRO A 233 8.97 -15.17 -1.91
N THR A 234 8.29 -14.18 -1.35
CA THR A 234 7.76 -13.04 -2.08
C THR A 234 8.55 -11.78 -1.75
N TYR A 235 8.60 -10.85 -2.69
CA TYR A 235 9.09 -9.50 -2.48
C TYR A 235 7.95 -8.51 -2.72
N GLY A 236 7.77 -7.53 -1.82
CA GLY A 236 6.70 -6.54 -1.92
C GLY A 236 5.28 -7.06 -1.65
N TRP A 237 5.14 -8.31 -1.19
CA TRP A 237 3.84 -8.93 -0.85
C TRP A 237 3.65 -9.13 0.67
N SER A 238 4.48 -8.48 1.48
CA SER A 238 4.45 -8.60 2.93
C SER A 238 3.18 -7.99 3.53
N THR A 239 2.70 -8.56 4.63
CA THR A 239 1.67 -7.94 5.48
C THR A 239 2.31 -7.36 6.72
N GLY A 240 2.06 -6.07 7.00
CA GLY A 240 2.56 -5.39 8.19
C GLY A 240 1.45 -5.18 9.20
N VAL A 241 1.69 -5.58 10.45
CA VAL A 241 0.79 -5.32 11.59
C VAL A 241 1.55 -4.51 12.63
N GLN A 242 0.96 -3.41 13.09
CA GLN A 242 1.54 -2.51 14.07
C GLN A 242 0.85 -2.74 15.42
N VAL A 243 1.63 -3.02 16.45
CA VAL A 243 1.17 -3.36 17.80
C VAL A 243 1.65 -2.30 18.79
N GLY A 244 0.72 -1.67 19.49
CA GLY A 244 1.01 -0.67 20.53
C GLY A 244 1.68 -1.27 21.77
N SER A 245 2.12 -0.41 22.67
CA SER A 245 2.75 -0.83 23.95
C SER A 245 1.79 -1.53 24.91
N ASP A 246 0.48 -1.38 24.68
CA ASP A 246 -0.60 -2.10 25.37
C ASP A 246 -0.93 -3.47 24.75
N GLY A 247 -0.23 -3.85 23.68
CA GLY A 247 -0.44 -5.09 22.95
C GLY A 247 -1.64 -5.07 21.98
N GLN A 248 -2.29 -3.91 21.78
CA GLN A 248 -3.38 -3.77 20.83
C GLN A 248 -2.85 -3.52 19.41
N VAL A 249 -3.60 -3.98 18.40
CA VAL A 249 -3.28 -3.65 17.00
C VAL A 249 -3.69 -2.21 16.74
N VAL A 250 -2.71 -1.35 16.44
CA VAL A 250 -2.91 0.09 16.22
C VAL A 250 -2.88 0.49 14.75
N GLY A 251 -2.38 -0.39 13.88
CA GLY A 251 -2.30 -0.15 12.45
C GLY A 251 -1.93 -1.42 11.68
N GLY A 252 -2.08 -1.37 10.37
CA GLY A 252 -1.62 -2.45 9.50
C GLY A 252 -1.98 -2.24 8.04
N SER A 253 -1.34 -3.01 7.18
CA SER A 253 -1.63 -3.02 5.74
C SER A 253 -1.17 -4.33 5.11
N GLY A 254 -1.77 -4.66 3.97
CA GLY A 254 -1.40 -5.84 3.21
C GLY A 254 -2.33 -6.08 2.02
N GLN A 255 -2.35 -7.34 1.59
CA GLN A 255 -3.18 -7.82 0.48
C GLN A 255 -4.15 -8.89 0.99
N LEU A 256 -5.39 -8.88 0.48
CA LEU A 256 -6.46 -9.79 0.95
C LEU A 256 -6.72 -10.96 0.00
N THR A 257 -6.42 -10.79 -1.29
CA THR A 257 -6.66 -11.83 -2.29
C THR A 257 -5.44 -12.72 -2.44
N LYS A 258 -5.65 -14.04 -2.34
CA LYS A 258 -4.61 -15.04 -2.57
C LYS A 258 -4.22 -15.10 -4.06
N PRO A 259 -2.93 -15.02 -4.41
CA PRO A 259 -2.47 -15.25 -5.77
C PRO A 259 -2.83 -16.67 -6.26
N VAL A 260 -3.28 -16.78 -7.52
CA VAL A 260 -3.65 -18.03 -8.17
C VAL A 260 -2.57 -18.43 -9.16
N LYS A 261 -2.21 -19.72 -9.17
CA LYS A 261 -1.23 -20.28 -10.10
C LYS A 261 -1.73 -20.12 -11.54
N GLY A 262 -0.93 -19.49 -12.39
CA GLY A 262 -1.12 -19.38 -13.83
C GLY A 262 -0.11 -20.24 -14.59
N ASP A 263 0.23 -19.75 -15.78
CA ASP A 263 1.14 -20.41 -16.71
C ASP A 263 2.57 -20.53 -16.15
N THR A 264 3.30 -21.53 -16.61
CA THR A 264 4.68 -21.83 -16.17
C THR A 264 5.66 -21.52 -17.27
N TYR A 265 6.73 -20.79 -16.95
CA TYR A 265 7.72 -20.32 -17.91
C TYR A 265 9.11 -20.79 -17.51
N PRO A 266 10.03 -20.98 -18.48
CA PRO A 266 11.43 -21.21 -18.18
C PRO A 266 12.01 -20.00 -17.44
N VAL A 267 12.88 -20.25 -16.46
CA VAL A 267 13.61 -19.20 -15.74
C VAL A 267 15.10 -19.27 -16.07
N VAL A 268 15.81 -18.17 -15.85
CA VAL A 268 17.28 -18.14 -15.98
C VAL A 268 17.92 -18.44 -14.63
N GLY A 269 18.99 -19.23 -14.64
CA GLY A 269 19.80 -19.49 -13.44
C GLY A 269 20.47 -18.23 -12.89
N ALA A 270 20.82 -18.25 -11.60
CA ALA A 270 21.32 -17.09 -10.88
C ALA A 270 22.58 -16.47 -11.50
N GLU A 271 23.52 -17.30 -11.99
CA GLU A 271 24.75 -16.80 -12.63
C GLU A 271 24.44 -16.02 -13.91
N LYS A 272 23.55 -16.58 -14.74
CA LYS A 272 23.09 -15.94 -15.97
C LYS A 272 22.34 -14.64 -15.67
N ALA A 273 21.52 -14.62 -14.61
CA ALA A 273 20.82 -13.42 -14.18
C ALA A 273 21.78 -12.28 -13.80
N ILE A 274 22.82 -12.56 -13.02
CA ILE A 274 23.88 -11.58 -12.67
C ILE A 274 24.60 -11.10 -13.94
N GLY A 275 24.92 -12.02 -14.86
CA GLY A 275 25.53 -11.68 -16.14
C GLY A 275 24.68 -10.73 -16.99
N LEU A 276 23.36 -10.93 -17.03
CA LEU A 276 22.42 -10.05 -17.73
C LEU A 276 22.30 -8.68 -17.05
N LEU A 277 22.19 -8.64 -15.72
CA LEU A 277 22.11 -7.40 -14.95
C LEU A 277 23.35 -6.51 -15.17
N ASN A 278 24.54 -7.12 -15.16
CA ASN A 278 25.79 -6.41 -15.42
C ASN A 278 25.91 -5.90 -16.87
N LYS A 279 25.35 -6.62 -17.85
CA LYS A 279 25.33 -6.17 -19.25
C LYS A 279 24.41 -4.97 -19.45
N ALA A 280 23.20 -5.03 -18.87
CA ALA A 280 22.24 -3.92 -18.92
C ALA A 280 22.81 -2.63 -18.33
N GLY A 281 23.55 -2.71 -17.22
CA GLY A 281 24.23 -1.56 -16.60
C GLY A 281 25.51 -1.08 -17.31
N SER A 282 25.95 -1.76 -18.38
CA SER A 282 27.16 -1.43 -19.15
C SER A 282 26.89 -0.85 -20.55
N GLY A 283 25.61 -0.76 -20.94
CA GLY A 283 25.20 -0.11 -22.19
C GLY A 283 25.11 1.39 -22.00
N GLY A 284 26.24 2.07 -22.18
CA GLY A 284 26.36 3.52 -22.32
C GLY A 284 27.27 3.84 -23.50
#